data_AF-A0A7W1CCR5-F1
#
_entry.id   AF-A0A7W1CCR5-F1
#
_cell.length_a   1.000
_cell.length_b   1.000
_cell.length_c   1.000
_cell.angle_alpha   90.00
_cell.angle_beta   90.00
_cell.angle_gamma   90.00
#
_symmetry.space_group_name_H-M   'P 1'
#
loop_
_entity.id
_entity.type
_entity.pdbx_description
1 polymer ?
#
loop_
_entity_poly.entity_id
_entity_poly.type
_entity_poly.pdbx_seq_one_letter_code
_entity_poly.pdbx_strand_id
1 'polypeptide(L)'
;MKFTDKENDLSQISNLKEFIGKFKIVCENSLKYLDKNRYFALVVGDVYKNGEVLPLAFYCMDMIKRYFAVKLKGIVVKNIEGNRGKIGQNNILN
;
A
#
# COMPACT_ATOMS: atom_id res chain seq x y z
N MET A 1 -2.80 -15.24 4.78
CA MET A 1 -2.23 -14.92 3.45
C MET A 1 -0.79 -15.39 3.48
N LYS A 2 -0.35 -16.26 2.56
CA LYS A 2 1.08 -16.64 2.50
C LYS A 2 1.75 -15.68 1.52
N PHE A 3 2.72 -14.90 2.00
CA PHE A 3 3.59 -14.11 1.14
C PHE A 3 4.49 -15.06 0.34
N THR A 4 5.00 -14.59 -0.80
CA THR A 4 5.91 -15.41 -1.60
C THR A 4 7.33 -15.29 -1.05
N ASP A 5 8.11 -16.36 -1.14
CA ASP A 5 9.53 -16.35 -0.79
C ASP A 5 10.40 -15.86 -1.97
N LYS A 6 9.79 -15.19 -2.96
CA LYS A 6 10.53 -14.64 -4.09
C LYS A 6 11.28 -13.39 -3.64
N GLU A 7 12.56 -13.33 -3.94
CA GLU A 7 13.42 -12.19 -3.62
C GLU A 7 12.88 -10.85 -4.16
N ASN A 8 12.18 -10.89 -5.30
CA ASN A 8 11.59 -9.70 -5.94
C ASN A 8 10.20 -9.31 -5.39
N ASP A 9 9.71 -9.99 -4.35
CA ASP A 9 8.45 -9.66 -3.69
C ASP A 9 8.64 -8.46 -2.76
N LEU A 10 7.96 -7.35 -3.04
CA LEU A 10 8.05 -6.13 -2.24
C LEU A 10 7.65 -6.34 -0.77
N SER A 11 6.85 -7.38 -0.47
CA SER A 11 6.45 -7.69 0.91
C SER A 11 7.59 -8.17 1.81
N GLN A 12 8.72 -8.59 1.21
CA GLN A 12 9.93 -8.97 1.95
C GLN A 12 10.76 -7.76 2.40
N ILE A 13 10.45 -6.55 1.92
CA ILE A 13 11.21 -5.33 2.24
C ILE A 13 10.71 -4.75 3.57
N SER A 14 11.54 -4.84 4.60
CA SER A 14 11.22 -4.33 5.94
C SER A 14 11.58 -2.85 6.16
N ASN A 15 12.45 -2.29 5.31
CA ASN A 15 12.86 -0.89 5.37
C ASN A 15 11.93 0.00 4.54
N LEU A 16 11.31 1.00 5.17
CA LEU A 16 10.38 1.90 4.49
C LEU A 16 11.01 2.65 3.31
N LYS A 17 12.22 3.19 3.48
CA LYS A 17 12.88 3.98 2.42
C LYS A 17 13.19 3.11 1.21
N GLU A 18 13.67 1.90 1.45
CA GLU A 18 13.92 0.91 0.39
C GLU A 18 12.61 0.52 -0.31
N PHE A 19 11.55 0.24 0.46
CA PHE A 19 10.24 -0.10 -0.09
C PHE A 19 9.72 1.01 -1.00
N ILE A 20 9.76 2.27 -0.56
CA ILE A 20 9.31 3.42 -1.36
C ILE A 20 10.15 3.57 -2.62
N GLY A 21 11.47 3.35 -2.53
CA GLY A 21 12.36 3.36 -3.70
C GLY A 21 12.01 2.28 -4.72
N LYS A 22 11.77 1.04 -4.28
CA LYS A 22 11.36 -0.06 -5.18
C LYS A 22 9.95 0.15 -5.73
N PHE A 23 9.03 0.67 -4.91
CA PHE A 23 7.67 1.00 -5.34
C PHE A 23 7.64 2.11 -6.41
N LYS A 24 8.54 3.11 -6.30
CA LYS A 24 8.74 4.11 -7.37
C LYS A 24 9.10 3.44 -8.70
N ILE A 25 10.00 2.46 -8.70
CA ILE A 25 10.37 1.71 -9.92
C ILE A 25 9.16 0.97 -10.50
N VAL A 26 8.31 0.39 -9.65
CA VAL A 26 7.04 -0.22 -10.10
C VAL A 26 6.15 0.82 -10.77
N CYS A 27 6.00 2.01 -10.19
CA CYS A 27 5.25 3.10 -10.79
C CYS A 27 5.86 3.57 -12.12
N GLU A 28 7.18 3.72 -12.22
CA GLU A 28 7.86 4.08 -13.49
C GLU A 28 7.59 3.06 -14.59
N ASN A 29 7.65 1.78 -14.25
CA ASN A 29 7.40 0.71 -15.19
C ASN A 29 5.92 0.55 -15.58
N SER A 30 4.99 0.90 -14.69
CA SER A 30 3.56 0.71 -14.91
C SER A 30 2.91 1.93 -15.55
N LEU A 31 3.17 3.13 -15.02
CA LEU A 31 2.48 4.36 -15.41
C LEU A 31 2.87 4.83 -16.80
N LYS A 32 4.03 4.43 -17.34
CA LYS A 32 4.41 4.74 -18.74
C LYS A 32 3.47 4.13 -19.78
N TYR A 33 2.70 3.11 -19.40
CA TYR A 33 1.69 2.47 -20.27
C TYR A 33 0.27 2.97 -20.00
N LEU A 34 0.09 3.91 -19.06
CA LEU A 34 -1.22 4.45 -18.76
C LEU A 34 -1.56 5.56 -19.77
N ASP A 35 -2.62 5.34 -20.54
CA ASP A 35 -3.10 6.34 -21.51
C ASP A 35 -3.46 7.67 -20.82
N LYS A 36 -3.34 8.75 -21.60
CA LYS A 36 -3.78 10.09 -21.17
C LYS A 36 -5.25 10.05 -20.76
N ASN A 37 -5.58 10.76 -19.68
CA ASN A 37 -6.92 10.83 -19.09
C ASN A 37 -7.48 9.51 -18.54
N ARG A 38 -6.63 8.49 -18.30
CA ARG A 38 -7.00 7.30 -17.54
C ARG A 38 -6.59 7.41 -16.07
N TYR A 39 -7.01 6.42 -15.30
CA TYR A 39 -6.86 6.36 -13.86
C TYR A 39 -6.10 5.10 -13.47
N PHE A 40 -5.34 5.18 -12.38
CA PHE A 40 -4.86 4.02 -11.64
C PHE A 40 -5.30 4.15 -10.19
N ALA A 41 -5.37 3.02 -9.48
CA ALA A 41 -5.67 2.99 -8.06
C ALA A 41 -4.55 2.26 -7.32
N LEU A 42 -4.17 2.79 -6.16
CA LEU A 42 -3.31 2.10 -5.21
C LEU A 42 -4.19 1.57 -4.08
N VAL A 43 -4.27 0.25 -3.95
CA VAL A 43 -4.89 -0.41 -2.80
C VAL A 43 -3.77 -0.82 -1.85
N VAL A 44 -3.74 -0.20 -0.68
CA VAL A 44 -2.69 -0.39 0.31
C VAL A 44 -3.29 -0.31 1.71
N GLY A 45 -2.80 -1.16 2.60
CA GLY A 45 -3.09 -1.08 4.03
C GLY A 45 -1.89 -0.47 4.75
N ASP A 46 -2.16 0.39 5.72
CA ASP A 46 -1.12 0.84 6.65
C ASP A 46 -0.61 -0.32 7.49
N VAL A 47 0.68 -0.26 7.83
CA VAL A 47 1.37 -1.34 8.54
C VAL A 47 1.34 -1.04 10.02
N TYR A 48 0.87 -1.99 10.84
CA TYR A 48 0.97 -1.89 12.29
C TYR A 48 2.20 -2.66 12.77
N LYS A 49 3.13 -1.97 13.45
CA LYS A 49 4.36 -2.58 13.98
C LYS A 49 4.75 -1.89 15.29
N ASN A 50 5.16 -2.68 16.28
CA ASN A 50 5.65 -2.19 17.58
C ASN A 50 4.71 -1.20 18.29
N GLY A 51 3.38 -1.41 18.18
CA GLY A 51 2.41 -0.53 18.84
C GLY A 51 1.97 0.67 18.00
N GLU A 52 2.62 0.93 16.87
CA GLU A 52 2.41 2.14 16.06
C GLU A 52 1.89 1.82 14.66
N VAL A 53 1.10 2.74 14.13
CA VAL A 53 0.66 2.72 12.72
C VAL A 53 1.72 3.43 11.89
N LEU A 54 2.30 2.71 10.94
CA LEU A 54 3.10 3.28 9.87
C LEU A 54 2.16 3.68 8.71
N PRO A 55 2.01 4.98 8.41
CA PRO A 55 1.09 5.50 7.39
C PRO A 55 1.61 5.26 5.96
N LEU A 56 1.77 3.98 5.58
CA LEU A 56 2.36 3.54 4.32
C LEU A 56 1.63 4.12 3.11
N ALA A 57 0.30 4.22 3.17
CA ALA A 57 -0.50 4.80 2.09
C ALA A 57 -0.09 6.25 1.79
N PHE A 58 0.17 7.04 2.84
CA PHE A 58 0.54 8.44 2.72
C PHE A 58 1.97 8.61 2.19
N TYR A 59 2.91 7.76 2.58
CA TYR A 59 4.26 7.76 2.01
C TYR A 59 4.25 7.41 0.51
N CYS A 60 3.46 6.41 0.12
CA CYS A 60 3.30 6.05 -1.30
C CYS A 60 2.68 7.21 -2.08
N MET A 61 1.65 7.84 -1.53
CA MET A 61 0.98 9.00 -2.15
C MET A 61 1.92 10.20 -2.30
N ASP A 62 2.70 10.54 -1.28
CA ASP A 62 3.68 11.64 -1.34
C ASP A 62 4.73 11.38 -2.41
N MET A 63 5.30 10.16 -2.45
CA MET A 63 6.24 9.74 -3.50
C MET A 63 5.61 9.89 -4.89
N ILE A 64 4.39 9.38 -5.08
CA ILE A 64 3.70 9.46 -6.38
C ILE A 64 3.55 10.92 -6.81
N LYS A 65 3.09 11.80 -5.91
CA LYS A 65 2.86 13.22 -6.22
C LYS A 65 4.14 13.99 -6.55
N ARG A 66 5.28 13.60 -5.96
CA ARG A 66 6.57 14.25 -6.22
C ARG A 66 7.17 13.86 -7.57
N TYR A 67 6.96 12.63 -8.02
CA TYR A 67 7.69 12.07 -9.17
C TYR A 67 6.86 11.86 -10.43
N PHE A 68 5.51 11.86 -10.35
CA PHE A 68 4.65 11.59 -11.49
C PHE A 68 3.64 12.71 -11.72
N ALA A 69 3.44 13.07 -12.99
CA ALA A 69 2.48 14.08 -13.41
C ALA A 69 1.03 13.56 -13.36
N VAL A 70 0.55 13.26 -12.16
CA VAL A 70 -0.79 12.72 -11.90
C VAL A 70 -1.56 13.62 -10.96
N LYS A 71 -2.90 13.50 -10.97
CA LYS A 71 -3.79 14.25 -10.08
C LYS A 71 -4.47 13.29 -9.11
N LEU A 72 -4.38 13.55 -7.82
CA LEU A 72 -5.16 12.83 -6.81
C LEU A 72 -6.65 13.13 -7.04
N LYS A 73 -7.45 12.08 -7.20
CA LYS A 73 -8.91 12.19 -7.45
C LYS A 73 -9.76 11.91 -6.21
N GLY A 74 -9.23 11.13 -5.28
CA GLY A 74 -9.91 10.80 -4.04
C GLY A 74 -9.10 9.78 -3.25
N ILE A 75 -9.46 9.66 -1.98
CA ILE A 75 -8.96 8.62 -1.08
C ILE A 75 -10.19 7.84 -0.62
N VAL A 76 -10.19 6.52 -0.87
CA VAL A 76 -11.28 5.64 -0.44
C VAL A 76 -10.79 4.85 0.78
N VAL A 77 -11.43 5.08 1.92
CA VAL A 77 -11.16 4.33 3.15
C VAL A 77 -12.06 3.11 3.18
N LYS A 78 -11.47 1.93 3.04
CA LYS A 78 -12.20 0.67 3.22
C LYS A 78 -12.20 0.33 4.71
N ASN A 79 -13.35 0.48 5.37
CA ASN A 79 -13.54 -0.10 6.70
C ASN A 79 -13.57 -1.64 6.57
N ILE A 80 -12.69 -2.35 7.28
CA ILE A 80 -12.56 -3.83 7.23
C ILE A 80 -13.13 -4.47 8.51
N GLU A 81 -14.10 -3.84 9.15
CA GLU A 81 -14.91 -4.48 10.18
C GLU A 81 -15.67 -5.71 9.60
N GLY A 82 -15.71 -6.81 10.36
CA GLY A 82 -16.54 -7.98 10.03
C GLY A 82 -16.02 -8.94 8.94
N ASN A 83 -14.78 -8.83 8.48
CA ASN A 83 -14.25 -9.76 7.47
C ASN A 83 -14.21 -11.22 8.00
N ARG A 84 -14.59 -12.22 7.19
CA ARG A 84 -14.77 -13.63 7.63
C ARG A 84 -13.57 -14.24 8.36
N GLY A 85 -12.35 -13.76 8.09
CA GLY A 85 -11.12 -14.18 8.78
C GLY A 85 -10.92 -13.62 10.19
N LYS A 86 -11.76 -12.69 10.65
CA LYS A 86 -11.78 -12.15 12.03
C LYS A 86 -13.05 -12.53 12.81
N ILE A 87 -14.00 -13.24 12.19
CA ILE A 87 -15.17 -13.78 12.88
C ILE A 87 -14.65 -14.87 13.84
N GLY A 88 -14.57 -14.55 15.13
CA GLY A 88 -14.01 -15.42 16.17
C GLY A 88 -12.82 -14.83 16.94
N GLN A 89 -12.28 -13.67 16.52
CA GLN A 89 -11.16 -12.99 17.21
C GLN A 89 -11.64 -11.83 18.11
N ASN A 90 -12.92 -11.83 18.48
CA ASN A 90 -13.53 -10.87 19.42
C ASN A 90 -13.70 -11.51 20.81
N ASN A 91 -12.65 -12.12 21.37
CA ASN A 91 -12.71 -12.77 22.69
C ASN A 91 -11.61 -12.31 23.66
N ILE A 92 -11.26 -11.03 23.61
CA ILE A 92 -10.49 -10.36 24.66
C ILE A 92 -11.01 -8.91 24.64
N LEU A 93 -11.84 -8.41 25.55
CA LEU A 93 -11.80 -8.42 27.01
C LEU A 93 -13.24 -8.35 27.58
N ASN A 94 -13.53 -9.15 28.62
CA ASN A 94 -14.34 -8.69 29.76
C ASN A 94 -13.42 -7.89 30.68
#